data_AF-A0AAD4MIY1-F1
#
_entry.id   AF-A0AAD4MIY1-F1
#
_cell.length_a   1.000
_cell.length_b   1.000
_cell.length_c   1.000
_cell.angle_alpha   90.00
_cell.angle_beta   90.00
_cell.angle_gamma   90.00
#
_symmetry.space_group_name_H-M   'P 1'
#
loop_
_entity.id
_entity.type
_entity.pdbx_description
1 polymer ?
#
loop_
_entity_poly.entity_id
_entity_poly.type
_entity_poly.pdbx_seq_one_letter_code
_entity_poly.pdbx_strand_id
1 'polypeptide(L)'
;MSEVLANNSVVPFVLGVVIGVPSIILYTIEAIVLLRNWSKFSSAFFRLCLVRFITNFLNYLISYFYVRFGRVGLFVELLESMPHVVLSIAVFLYYYNYFGENLATMFILLNRFTVILMPVRHIKLWKYFLPISVFVIFLLPIPFTCIDWFYEFYVLRQPDNWTYTLYFDKADYLPFINVSNIAAIAGIVFCVFCLVLNIATIVIYRLNHGRIMALPDYDAPEP
;
A
#
# COMPACT_ATOMS: atom_id res chain seq x y z
N MET A 1 5.05 31.31 -15.62
CA MET A 1 4.45 30.82 -14.36
C MET A 1 2.96 30.48 -14.52
N SER A 2 2.20 31.21 -15.36
CA SER A 2 0.81 30.86 -15.73
C SER A 2 0.68 29.59 -16.58
N GLU A 3 1.62 29.30 -17.49
CA GLU A 3 1.59 28.08 -18.32
C GLU A 3 1.89 26.79 -17.55
N VAL A 4 2.74 26.86 -16.51
CA VAL A 4 3.03 25.71 -15.64
C VAL A 4 1.79 25.34 -14.81
N LEU A 5 0.98 26.32 -14.39
CA LEU A 5 -0.30 26.08 -13.71
C LEU A 5 -1.43 25.65 -14.66
N ALA A 6 -1.28 25.84 -15.97
CA ALA A 6 -2.23 25.37 -16.98
C ALA A 6 -2.07 23.87 -17.31
N ASN A 7 -1.01 23.24 -16.82
CA ASN A 7 -0.81 21.81 -16.97
C ASN A 7 -1.63 21.06 -15.92
N ASN A 8 -2.63 20.31 -16.37
CA ASN A 8 -3.53 19.49 -15.55
C ASN A 8 -2.79 18.48 -14.62
N SER A 9 -1.50 18.26 -14.83
CA SER A 9 -0.65 17.37 -14.03
C SER A 9 -0.02 18.04 -12.80
N VAL A 10 0.08 19.37 -12.75
CA VAL A 10 0.78 20.08 -11.67
C VAL A 10 -0.01 20.07 -10.37
N VAL A 11 -1.32 20.26 -10.41
CA VAL A 11 -2.16 20.22 -9.19
C VAL A 11 -2.12 18.83 -8.52
N PRO A 12 -2.35 17.69 -9.23
CA PRO A 12 -2.18 16.36 -8.66
C PRO A 12 -0.76 16.07 -8.16
N PHE A 13 0.26 16.65 -8.80
CA PHE A 13 1.65 16.53 -8.36
C PHE A 13 1.87 17.21 -7.01
N VAL A 14 1.48 18.49 -6.89
CA VAL A 14 1.61 19.26 -5.64
C VAL A 14 0.86 18.60 -4.50
N LEU A 15 -0.41 18.19 -4.73
CA LEU A 15 -1.18 17.44 -3.75
C LEU A 15 -0.49 16.14 -3.35
N GLY A 16 0.08 15.44 -4.33
CA GLY A 16 0.96 14.30 -4.13
C GLY A 16 2.06 14.60 -3.13
N VAL A 17 2.92 15.57 -3.43
CA VAL A 17 4.06 15.97 -2.58
C VAL A 17 3.60 16.35 -1.16
N VAL A 18 2.57 17.19 -1.05
CA VAL A 18 2.05 17.69 0.23
C VAL A 18 1.51 16.57 1.11
N ILE A 19 0.91 15.52 0.54
CA ILE A 19 0.39 14.38 1.30
C ILE A 19 1.48 13.32 1.52
N GLY A 20 2.27 13.04 0.50
CA GLY A 20 3.22 11.94 0.46
C GLY A 20 4.47 12.18 1.28
N VAL A 21 5.06 13.39 1.23
CA VAL A 21 6.28 13.70 1.99
C VAL A 21 6.04 13.61 3.51
N PRO A 22 4.98 14.20 4.09
CA PRO A 22 4.69 13.99 5.50
C PRO A 22 4.41 12.52 5.83
N SER A 23 3.69 11.81 4.97
CA SER A 23 3.38 10.39 5.18
C SER A 23 4.64 9.53 5.28
N ILE A 24 5.60 9.70 4.35
CA ILE A 24 6.83 8.92 4.37
C ILE A 24 7.72 9.24 5.57
N ILE A 25 7.74 10.51 6.01
CA ILE A 25 8.43 10.92 7.23
C ILE A 25 7.82 10.21 8.44
N LEU A 26 6.49 10.25 8.58
CA LEU A 26 5.78 9.60 9.68
C LEU A 26 6.02 8.08 9.70
N TYR A 27 5.92 7.42 8.55
CA TYR A 27 6.18 5.99 8.44
C TYR A 27 7.63 5.62 8.74
N THR A 28 8.58 6.47 8.37
CA THR A 28 10.00 6.28 8.69
C THR A 28 10.25 6.42 10.19
N ILE A 29 9.65 7.43 10.84
CA ILE A 29 9.71 7.60 12.28
C ILE A 29 9.08 6.38 12.99
N GLU A 30 7.92 5.92 12.53
CA GLU A 30 7.27 4.70 13.04
C GLU A 30 8.24 3.51 12.97
N ALA A 31 8.84 3.25 11.81
CA ALA A 31 9.80 2.16 11.63
C ALA A 31 11.01 2.29 12.57
N ILE A 32 11.62 3.48 12.68
CA ILE A 32 12.76 3.74 13.58
C ILE A 32 12.38 3.44 15.04
N VAL A 33 11.22 3.91 15.50
CA VAL A 33 10.75 3.69 16.87
C VAL A 33 10.53 2.20 17.14
N LEU A 34 9.92 1.48 16.20
CA LEU A 34 9.68 0.04 16.32
C LEU A 34 10.98 -0.76 16.36
N LEU A 35 11.93 -0.46 15.47
CA LEU A 35 13.22 -1.14 15.40
C LEU A 35 14.07 -0.86 16.65
N ARG A 36 14.10 0.39 17.14
CA ARG A 36 14.87 0.75 18.34
C ARG A 36 14.31 0.12 19.61
N ASN A 37 13.00 -0.13 19.69
CA ASN A 37 12.32 -0.68 20.85
C ASN A 37 11.77 -2.10 20.61
N TRP A 38 12.46 -2.89 19.77
CA TRP A 38 11.98 -4.17 19.28
C TRP A 38 11.59 -5.17 20.38
N SER A 39 12.30 -5.16 21.52
CA SER A 39 11.99 -6.02 22.67
C SER A 39 10.58 -5.77 23.24
N LYS A 40 10.09 -4.52 23.15
CA LYS A 40 8.75 -4.12 23.61
C LYS A 40 7.68 -4.30 22.52
N PHE A 41 8.08 -4.21 21.25
CA PHE A 41 7.19 -4.23 20.08
C PHE A 41 7.31 -5.50 19.24
N SER A 42 7.36 -6.66 19.89
CA SER A 42 7.56 -7.95 19.21
C SER A 42 6.28 -8.62 18.70
N SER A 43 5.11 -8.00 18.91
CA SER A 43 3.80 -8.55 18.54
C SER A 43 3.60 -8.63 17.02
N ALA A 44 2.66 -9.48 16.59
CA ALA A 44 2.33 -9.65 15.18
C ALA A 44 1.89 -8.33 14.50
N PHE A 45 1.19 -7.46 15.25
CA PHE A 45 0.78 -6.14 14.77
C PHE A 45 1.98 -5.30 14.31
N PHE A 46 3.00 -5.14 15.17
CA PHE A 46 4.16 -4.30 14.85
C PHE A 46 5.01 -4.89 13.73
N ARG A 47 5.12 -6.22 13.66
CA ARG A 47 5.78 -6.91 12.55
C ARG A 47 5.09 -6.62 11.21
N LEU A 48 3.75 -6.64 11.18
CA LEU A 48 2.99 -6.28 9.99
C LEU A 48 3.13 -4.79 9.64
N CYS A 49 3.19 -3.89 10.63
CA CYS A 49 3.48 -2.46 10.38
C CYS A 49 4.84 -2.27 9.70
N LEU A 50 5.88 -2.99 10.11
CA LEU A 50 7.19 -2.95 9.45
C LEU A 50 7.14 -3.50 8.01
N VAL A 51 6.41 -4.59 7.78
CA VAL A 51 6.22 -5.12 6.41
C VAL A 51 5.50 -4.08 5.53
N ARG A 52 4.45 -3.45 6.04
CA ARG A 52 3.74 -2.36 5.35
C ARG A 52 4.68 -1.20 5.06
N PHE A 53 5.52 -0.79 6.01
CA PHE A 53 6.50 0.26 5.82
C PHE A 53 7.41 -0.03 4.62
N ILE A 54 7.96 -1.23 4.51
CA ILE A 54 8.83 -1.62 3.40
C ILE A 54 8.10 -1.46 2.06
N THR A 55 6.90 -2.03 1.94
CA THR A 55 6.12 -1.96 0.69
C THR A 55 5.74 -0.52 0.34
N ASN A 56 5.33 0.28 1.32
CA ASN A 56 4.92 1.67 1.10
C ASN A 56 6.13 2.54 0.73
N PHE A 57 7.27 2.35 1.41
CA PHE A 57 8.48 3.11 1.12
C PHE A 57 9.00 2.86 -0.30
N LEU A 58 9.02 1.61 -0.74
CA LEU A 58 9.38 1.27 -2.12
C LEU A 58 8.37 1.83 -3.12
N ASN A 59 7.07 1.68 -2.86
CA ASN A 59 6.00 2.24 -3.70
C ASN A 59 6.14 3.77 -3.83
N TYR A 60 6.42 4.46 -2.73
CA TYR A 60 6.64 5.89 -2.70
C TYR A 60 7.81 6.30 -3.60
N LEU A 61 8.99 5.70 -3.41
CA LEU A 61 10.16 6.03 -4.23
C LEU A 61 9.91 5.79 -5.72
N ILE A 62 9.34 4.65 -6.07
CA ILE A 62 9.08 4.28 -7.47
C ILE A 62 8.01 5.21 -8.05
N SER A 63 6.88 5.41 -7.37
CA SER A 63 5.80 6.25 -7.89
C SER A 63 6.22 7.71 -8.08
N TYR A 64 7.08 8.24 -7.22
CA TYR A 64 7.59 9.60 -7.37
C TYR A 64 8.55 9.72 -8.54
N PHE A 65 9.53 8.82 -8.61
CA PHE A 65 10.52 8.84 -9.67
C PHE A 65 9.92 8.54 -11.05
N TYR A 66 9.08 7.51 -11.12
CA TYR A 66 8.60 6.92 -12.36
C TYR A 66 7.24 7.44 -12.84
N VAL A 67 6.40 8.00 -11.96
CA VAL A 67 5.05 8.46 -12.36
C VAL A 67 4.89 9.95 -12.15
N ARG A 68 5.31 10.49 -11.00
CA ARG A 68 4.98 11.86 -10.61
C ARG A 68 5.97 12.90 -11.16
N PHE A 69 7.27 12.71 -10.98
CA PHE A 69 8.28 13.63 -11.50
C PHE A 69 8.25 13.71 -13.02
N GLY A 70 8.07 12.56 -13.66
CA GLY A 70 7.93 12.49 -15.09
C GLY A 70 6.75 13.26 -15.69
N ARG A 71 5.59 13.23 -15.03
CA ARG A 71 4.40 13.97 -15.46
C ARG A 71 4.51 15.48 -15.35
N VAL A 72 5.50 15.99 -14.62
CA VAL A 72 5.78 17.44 -14.52
C VAL A 72 7.07 17.82 -15.27
N GLY A 73 7.60 16.92 -16.09
CA GLY A 73 8.76 17.18 -16.93
C GLY A 73 10.11 17.09 -16.22
N LEU A 74 10.15 16.55 -15.00
CA LEU A 74 11.39 16.26 -14.31
C LEU A 74 11.91 14.87 -14.70
N PHE A 75 13.21 14.80 -14.98
CA PHE A 75 13.92 13.56 -15.36
C PHE A 75 13.43 12.88 -16.65
N VAL A 76 12.76 13.61 -17.56
CA VAL A 76 12.25 13.05 -18.83
C VAL A 76 13.39 12.48 -19.67
N GLU A 77 14.48 13.24 -19.87
CA GLU A 77 15.64 12.78 -20.65
C GLU A 77 16.30 11.55 -20.03
N LEU A 78 16.37 11.50 -18.69
CA LEU A 78 16.89 10.35 -17.98
C LEU A 78 16.00 9.12 -18.21
N LEU A 79 14.67 9.27 -18.15
CA LEU A 79 13.72 8.18 -18.34
C LEU A 79 13.65 7.72 -19.81
N GLU A 80 13.77 8.62 -20.77
CA GLU A 80 13.86 8.31 -22.20
C GLU A 80 15.13 7.53 -22.56
N SER A 81 16.25 7.81 -21.87
CA SER A 81 17.50 7.08 -22.08
C SER A 81 17.57 5.72 -21.35
N MET A 82 16.57 5.38 -20.53
CA MET A 82 16.54 4.09 -19.84
C MET A 82 16.22 2.94 -20.82
N PRO A 83 16.89 1.80 -20.68
CA PRO A 83 16.51 0.59 -21.41
C PRO A 83 15.07 0.17 -21.08
N HIS A 84 14.34 -0.36 -22.07
CA HIS A 84 12.96 -0.85 -21.90
C HIS A 84 12.82 -1.81 -20.71
N VAL A 85 13.79 -2.70 -20.52
CA VAL A 85 13.83 -3.65 -19.39
C VAL A 85 13.79 -2.93 -18.03
N VAL A 86 14.48 -1.80 -17.89
CA VAL A 86 14.49 -1.01 -16.64
C VAL A 86 13.12 -0.39 -16.40
N LEU A 87 12.47 0.13 -17.46
CA LEU A 87 11.13 0.69 -17.39
C LEU A 87 10.10 -0.40 -17.02
N SER A 88 10.17 -1.59 -17.62
CA SER A 88 9.30 -2.74 -17.27
C SER A 88 9.49 -3.18 -15.82
N ILE A 89 10.73 -3.23 -15.32
CA ILE A 89 11.00 -3.52 -13.91
C ILE A 89 10.40 -2.45 -13.00
N ALA A 90 10.49 -1.17 -13.37
CA ALA A 90 9.92 -0.09 -12.57
C ALA A 90 8.38 -0.20 -12.49
N VAL A 91 7.70 -0.49 -13.61
CA VAL A 91 6.24 -0.71 -13.64
C VAL A 91 5.85 -1.93 -12.80
N PHE A 92 6.56 -3.04 -13.00
CA PHE A 92 6.37 -4.26 -12.21
C PHE A 92 6.46 -3.96 -10.71
N LEU A 93 7.53 -3.29 -10.28
CA LEU A 93 7.73 -2.97 -8.88
C LEU A 93 6.68 -1.98 -8.36
N TYR A 94 6.23 -1.03 -9.18
CA TYR A 94 5.15 -0.10 -8.83
C TYR A 94 3.86 -0.86 -8.47
N TYR A 95 3.36 -1.69 -9.38
CA TYR A 95 2.14 -2.46 -9.11
C TYR A 95 2.35 -3.50 -8.01
N TYR A 96 3.51 -4.17 -7.99
CA TYR A 96 3.83 -5.18 -6.98
C TYR A 96 3.75 -4.60 -5.57
N ASN A 97 4.37 -3.44 -5.34
CA ASN A 97 4.32 -2.77 -4.05
C ASN A 97 2.93 -2.20 -3.74
N TYR A 98 2.17 -1.75 -4.75
CA TYR A 98 0.76 -1.36 -4.57
C TYR A 98 -0.07 -2.52 -3.99
N PHE A 99 0.01 -3.72 -4.56
CA PHE A 99 -0.68 -4.89 -4.00
C PHE A 99 -0.16 -5.26 -2.61
N GLY A 100 1.17 -5.23 -2.42
CA GLY A 100 1.80 -5.52 -1.14
C GLY A 100 1.33 -4.61 -0.01
N GLU A 101 1.25 -3.30 -0.25
CA GLU A 101 0.78 -2.31 0.72
C GLU A 101 -0.69 -2.53 1.11
N ASN A 102 -1.54 -2.82 0.12
CA ASN A 102 -2.96 -3.11 0.36
C ASN A 102 -3.16 -4.40 1.16
N LEU A 103 -2.44 -5.47 0.81
CA LEU A 103 -2.45 -6.73 1.55
C LEU A 103 -1.94 -6.56 2.98
N ALA A 104 -0.84 -5.83 3.17
CA ALA A 104 -0.31 -5.55 4.50
C ALA A 104 -1.32 -4.78 5.36
N THR A 105 -1.99 -3.78 4.78
CA THR A 105 -3.06 -3.03 5.45
C THR A 105 -4.23 -3.93 5.82
N MET A 106 -4.65 -4.81 4.91
CA MET A 106 -5.69 -5.81 5.14
C MET A 106 -5.37 -6.72 6.33
N PHE A 107 -4.15 -7.27 6.38
CA PHE A 107 -3.72 -8.14 7.48
C PHE A 107 -3.58 -7.40 8.81
N ILE A 108 -3.17 -6.12 8.80
CA ILE A 108 -3.15 -5.28 10.02
C ILE A 108 -4.58 -5.11 10.56
N LEU A 109 -5.56 -4.85 9.69
CA LEU A 109 -6.96 -4.72 10.11
C LEU A 109 -7.53 -6.04 10.61
N LEU A 110 -7.22 -7.15 9.94
CA LEU A 110 -7.60 -8.48 10.41
C LEU A 110 -6.97 -8.79 11.77
N ASN A 111 -5.71 -8.40 11.97
CA ASN A 111 -5.04 -8.53 13.25
C ASN A 111 -5.80 -7.78 14.36
N ARG A 112 -6.11 -6.51 14.14
CA ARG A 112 -6.91 -5.70 15.09
C ARG A 112 -8.30 -6.29 15.35
N PHE A 113 -8.99 -6.73 14.31
CA PHE A 113 -10.31 -7.35 14.42
C PHE A 113 -10.26 -8.60 15.31
N THR A 114 -9.28 -9.48 15.09
CA THR A 114 -9.16 -10.72 15.89
C THR A 114 -8.74 -10.47 17.33
N VAL A 115 -8.01 -9.39 17.65
CA VAL A 115 -7.73 -9.00 19.06
C VAL A 115 -9.06 -8.76 19.79
N ILE A 116 -9.98 -8.03 19.16
CA ILE A 116 -11.25 -7.64 19.78
C ILE A 116 -12.25 -8.79 19.81
N LEU A 117 -12.31 -9.58 18.73
CA LEU A 117 -13.24 -10.72 18.65
C LEU A 117 -12.81 -11.89 19.54
N MET A 118 -11.50 -12.17 19.63
CA MET A 118 -10.98 -13.37 20.30
C MET A 118 -9.70 -13.08 21.11
N PRO A 119 -9.77 -12.25 22.17
CA PRO A 119 -8.59 -11.80 22.91
C PRO A 119 -7.75 -12.97 23.49
N VAL A 120 -8.41 -14.00 24.00
CA VAL A 120 -7.75 -15.17 24.64
C VAL A 120 -6.94 -16.01 23.63
N ARG A 121 -7.42 -16.12 22.39
CA ARG A 121 -6.81 -16.99 21.36
C ARG A 121 -5.95 -16.22 20.37
N HIS A 122 -6.01 -14.88 20.36
CA HIS A 122 -5.33 -14.01 19.41
C HIS A 122 -3.82 -14.32 19.29
N ILE A 123 -3.11 -14.42 20.41
CA ILE A 123 -1.66 -14.66 20.42
C ILE A 123 -1.30 -16.00 19.75
N LYS A 124 -2.07 -17.06 20.05
CA LYS A 124 -1.86 -18.39 19.45
C LYS A 124 -2.17 -18.36 17.95
N LEU A 125 -3.27 -17.71 17.56
CA LEU A 125 -3.68 -17.59 16.16
C LEU A 125 -2.59 -16.90 15.32
N TRP A 126 -2.09 -15.75 15.76
CA TRP A 126 -1.11 -14.96 15.00
C TRP A 126 0.30 -15.51 15.03
N LYS A 127 0.63 -16.45 15.92
CA LYS A 127 1.89 -17.20 15.81
C LYS A 127 1.96 -17.98 14.50
N TYR A 128 0.84 -18.52 14.02
CA TYR A 128 0.75 -19.26 12.75
C TYR A 128 0.37 -18.34 11.58
N PHE A 129 -0.57 -17.42 11.80
CA PHE A 129 -1.07 -16.54 10.73
C PHE A 129 -0.06 -15.50 10.29
N LEU A 130 0.84 -15.03 11.16
CA LEU A 130 1.82 -14.01 10.80
C LEU A 130 2.74 -14.44 9.65
N PRO A 131 3.48 -15.56 9.71
CA PRO A 131 4.35 -15.96 8.60
C PRO A 131 3.57 -16.21 7.31
N ILE A 132 2.35 -16.76 7.41
CA ILE A 132 1.46 -16.94 6.24
C ILE A 132 1.08 -15.58 5.65
N SER A 133 0.74 -14.59 6.48
CA SER A 133 0.38 -13.24 6.05
C SER A 133 1.55 -12.59 5.31
N VAL A 134 2.76 -12.68 5.86
CA VAL A 134 3.98 -12.15 5.23
C VAL A 134 4.24 -12.84 3.88
N PHE A 135 4.12 -14.16 3.84
CA PHE A 135 4.27 -14.94 2.60
C PHE A 135 3.25 -14.51 1.53
N VAL A 136 1.98 -14.35 1.91
CA VAL A 136 0.93 -13.87 1.01
C VAL A 136 1.20 -12.45 0.53
N ILE A 137 1.63 -11.53 1.41
CA ILE A 137 1.95 -10.14 1.04
C ILE A 137 2.99 -10.08 -0.08
N PHE A 138 4.02 -10.94 -0.04
CA PHE A 138 5.10 -10.91 -1.02
C PHE A 138 4.88 -11.81 -2.24
N LEU A 139 4.13 -12.91 -2.12
CA LEU A 139 3.96 -13.84 -3.25
C LEU A 139 2.67 -13.62 -4.03
N LEU A 140 1.59 -13.24 -3.37
CA LEU A 140 0.30 -13.05 -4.03
C LEU A 140 0.34 -11.95 -5.11
N PRO A 141 1.11 -10.85 -4.99
CA PRO A 141 1.23 -9.87 -6.06
C PRO A 141 1.85 -10.41 -7.36
N ILE A 142 2.76 -11.40 -7.27
CA ILE A 142 3.58 -11.83 -8.41
C ILE A 142 2.73 -12.28 -9.61
N PRO A 143 1.72 -13.15 -9.49
CA PRO A 143 0.89 -13.55 -10.63
C PRO A 143 0.13 -12.40 -11.30
N PHE A 144 -0.15 -11.32 -10.58
CA PHE A 144 -0.88 -10.17 -11.13
C PHE A 144 0.04 -9.18 -11.84
N THR A 145 1.31 -9.13 -11.45
CA THR A 145 2.27 -8.13 -11.97
C THR A 145 3.32 -8.73 -12.88
N CYS A 146 3.56 -10.05 -12.85
CA CYS A 146 4.55 -10.69 -13.72
C CYS A 146 4.25 -10.52 -15.22
N ILE A 147 3.01 -10.17 -15.56
CA ILE A 147 2.60 -9.84 -16.94
C ILE A 147 3.37 -8.61 -17.44
N ASP A 148 3.71 -7.65 -16.56
CA ASP A 148 4.46 -6.44 -16.93
C ASP A 148 5.88 -6.72 -17.44
N TRP A 149 6.44 -7.89 -17.11
CA TRP A 149 7.75 -8.32 -17.61
C TRP A 149 7.73 -8.63 -19.12
N PHE A 150 6.56 -8.94 -19.67
CA PHE A 150 6.38 -9.26 -21.08
C PHE A 150 5.96 -8.06 -21.92
N TYR A 151 5.72 -6.91 -21.29
CA TYR A 151 5.44 -5.66 -21.99
C TYR A 151 6.72 -4.84 -22.19
N GLU A 152 6.84 -4.28 -23.39
CA GLU A 152 7.86 -3.29 -23.70
C GLU A 152 7.31 -1.90 -23.41
N PHE A 153 7.89 -1.23 -22.42
CA PHE A 153 7.49 0.13 -22.05
C PHE A 153 8.38 1.17 -22.72
N TYR A 154 7.74 2.22 -23.21
CA TYR A 154 8.32 3.34 -23.93
C TYR A 154 7.86 4.65 -23.29
N VAL A 155 8.76 5.63 -23.24
CA VAL A 155 8.42 6.99 -22.84
C VAL A 155 8.06 7.77 -24.10
N LEU A 156 6.78 8.15 -24.24
CA LEU A 156 6.33 9.03 -25.31
C LEU A 156 6.23 10.46 -24.79
N ARG A 157 7.07 11.34 -25.32
CA ARG A 157 6.98 12.77 -25.07
C ARG A 157 5.70 13.33 -25.67
N GLN A 158 4.95 14.10 -24.88
CA GLN A 158 3.72 14.74 -25.30
C GLN A 158 4.01 15.95 -26.20
N PRO A 159 3.02 16.44 -26.97
CA PRO A 159 3.20 17.58 -27.89
C PRO A 159 3.66 18.87 -27.21
N ASP A 160 3.52 18.98 -25.88
CA ASP A 160 4.02 20.10 -25.10
C ASP A 160 5.54 20.07 -24.92
N ASN A 161 6.23 19.01 -25.34
CA ASN A 161 7.68 18.77 -25.15
C ASN A 161 8.16 18.71 -23.70
N TRP A 162 7.26 18.86 -22.72
CA TRP A 162 7.59 18.90 -21.30
C TRP A 162 7.08 17.68 -20.56
N THR A 163 5.95 17.11 -20.96
CA THR A 163 5.38 15.94 -20.29
C THR A 163 5.60 14.66 -21.08
N TYR A 164 5.46 13.51 -20.43
CA TYR A 164 5.43 12.23 -21.12
C TYR A 164 4.26 11.37 -20.68
N THR A 165 3.99 10.35 -21.48
CA THR A 165 3.14 9.24 -21.12
C THR A 165 3.88 7.94 -21.38
N LEU A 166 3.72 7.00 -20.46
CA LEU A 166 4.22 5.66 -20.68
C LEU A 166 3.30 4.96 -21.66
N TYR A 167 3.88 4.61 -22.80
CA TYR A 167 3.26 3.76 -23.77
C TYR A 167 3.80 2.36 -23.59
N PHE A 168 2.97 1.36 -23.81
CA PHE A 168 3.41 -0.02 -23.85
C PHE A 168 2.96 -0.59 -25.18
N ASP A 169 3.88 -1.24 -25.87
CA ASP A 169 3.48 -2.02 -27.02
C ASP A 169 2.88 -3.34 -26.53
N LYS A 170 1.66 -3.63 -26.97
CA LYS A 170 1.05 -4.91 -26.65
C LYS A 170 1.74 -5.93 -27.53
N ALA A 171 2.61 -6.75 -26.95
CA ALA A 171 3.01 -7.98 -27.60
C ALA A 171 1.73 -8.73 -28.02
N ASP A 172 1.65 -9.19 -29.27
CA ASP A 172 0.46 -9.78 -29.92
C ASP A 172 -0.20 -10.93 -29.12
N TYR A 173 0.47 -11.41 -28.08
CA TYR A 173 0.12 -12.58 -27.27
C TYR A 173 -0.79 -12.28 -26.06
N LEU A 174 -0.98 -11.02 -25.62
CA LEU A 174 -1.84 -10.68 -24.46
C LEU A 174 -2.74 -9.44 -24.66
N PRO A 175 -3.69 -9.47 -25.62
CA PRO A 175 -4.56 -8.32 -25.89
C PRO A 175 -5.52 -7.95 -24.74
N PHE A 176 -5.76 -8.83 -23.76
CA PHE A 176 -6.87 -8.74 -22.81
C PHE A 176 -6.53 -8.33 -21.37
N ILE A 177 -5.27 -8.41 -20.91
CA ILE A 177 -4.96 -8.17 -19.49
C ILE A 177 -4.32 -6.80 -19.28
N ASN A 178 -5.15 -5.84 -18.87
CA ASN A 178 -4.71 -4.51 -18.44
C ASN A 178 -4.44 -4.52 -16.93
N VAL A 179 -3.16 -4.50 -16.54
CA VAL A 179 -2.73 -4.53 -15.13
C VAL A 179 -3.30 -3.35 -14.34
N SER A 180 -3.45 -2.18 -14.96
CA SER A 180 -4.10 -1.03 -14.35
C SER A 180 -5.56 -1.32 -13.96
N ASN A 181 -6.30 -2.06 -14.79
CA ASN A 181 -7.67 -2.46 -14.49
C ASN A 181 -7.74 -3.50 -13.37
N ILE A 182 -6.81 -4.48 -13.36
CA ILE A 182 -6.70 -5.45 -12.27
C ILE A 182 -6.40 -4.72 -10.95
N ALA A 183 -5.43 -3.80 -10.96
CA ALA A 183 -5.07 -3.00 -9.79
C ALA A 183 -6.25 -2.15 -9.32
N ALA A 184 -7.02 -1.54 -10.23
CA ALA A 184 -8.22 -0.77 -9.87
C ALA A 184 -9.31 -1.65 -9.22
N ILE A 185 -9.63 -2.80 -9.82
CA ILE A 185 -10.61 -3.76 -9.26
C ILE A 185 -10.14 -4.26 -7.89
N ALA A 186 -8.87 -4.68 -7.79
CA ALA A 186 -8.29 -5.13 -6.53
C ALA A 186 -8.31 -4.03 -5.47
N GLY A 187 -8.02 -2.78 -5.83
CA GLY A 187 -8.12 -1.61 -4.96
C GLY A 187 -9.53 -1.45 -4.38
N ILE A 188 -10.56 -1.60 -5.20
CA ILE A 188 -11.96 -1.58 -4.74
C ILE A 188 -12.22 -2.74 -3.77
N VAL A 189 -11.80 -3.95 -4.11
CA VAL A 189 -11.98 -5.14 -3.25
C VAL A 189 -11.29 -4.95 -1.90
N PHE A 190 -10.04 -4.48 -1.88
CA PHE A 190 -9.31 -4.19 -0.65
C PHE A 190 -9.98 -3.09 0.16
N CYS A 191 -10.46 -2.03 -0.50
CA CYS A 191 -11.16 -0.93 0.17
C CYS A 191 -12.44 -1.43 0.86
N VAL A 192 -13.28 -2.18 0.15
CA VAL A 192 -14.52 -2.76 0.69
C VAL A 192 -14.21 -3.70 1.86
N PHE A 193 -13.23 -4.59 1.71
CA PHE A 193 -12.83 -5.50 2.77
C PHE A 193 -12.34 -4.73 4.02
N CYS A 194 -11.46 -3.74 3.84
CA CYS A 194 -10.96 -2.89 4.92
C CYS A 194 -12.10 -2.13 5.62
N LEU A 195 -13.06 -1.60 4.86
CA LEU A 195 -14.21 -0.89 5.40
C LEU A 195 -15.09 -1.82 6.25
N VAL A 196 -15.43 -2.99 5.72
CA VAL A 196 -16.24 -4.00 6.42
C VAL A 196 -15.56 -4.42 7.72
N LEU A 197 -14.25 -4.71 7.71
CA LEU A 197 -13.53 -5.07 8.92
C LEU A 197 -13.50 -3.94 9.96
N ASN A 198 -13.30 -2.69 9.54
CA ASN A 198 -13.30 -1.56 10.47
C ASN A 198 -14.69 -1.36 11.10
N ILE A 199 -15.76 -1.41 10.30
CA ILE A 199 -17.14 -1.30 10.81
C ILE A 199 -17.44 -2.45 11.78
N ALA A 200 -17.12 -3.69 11.40
CA ALA A 200 -17.32 -4.86 12.26
C ALA A 200 -16.55 -4.74 13.57
N THR A 201 -15.31 -4.25 13.52
CA THR A 201 -14.48 -4.00 14.71
C THR A 201 -15.15 -3.02 15.66
N ILE A 202 -15.67 -1.89 15.15
CA ILE A 202 -16.35 -0.86 15.95
C ILE A 202 -17.64 -1.41 16.57
N VAL A 203 -18.46 -2.10 15.77
CA VAL A 203 -19.73 -2.67 16.23
C VAL A 203 -19.51 -3.67 17.36
N ILE A 204 -18.59 -4.63 17.17
CA ILE A 204 -18.28 -5.65 18.19
C ILE A 204 -17.71 -5.01 19.44
N TYR A 205 -16.81 -4.03 19.29
CA TYR A 205 -16.27 -3.29 20.42
C TYR A 205 -17.39 -2.63 21.24
N ARG A 206 -18.35 -1.96 20.59
CA ARG A 206 -19.50 -1.35 21.29
C ARG A 206 -20.40 -2.39 21.97
N LEU A 207 -20.69 -3.51 21.31
CA LEU A 207 -21.51 -4.58 21.88
C LEU A 207 -20.85 -5.21 23.12
N ASN A 208 -19.55 -5.46 23.06
CA ASN A 208 -18.80 -6.02 24.18
C ASN A 208 -18.70 -5.01 25.33
N HIS A 209 -18.52 -3.72 25.03
CA HIS A 209 -18.45 -2.69 26.07
C HIS A 209 -19.80 -2.49 26.79
N GLY A 210 -20.91 -2.47 26.04
CA GLY A 210 -22.26 -2.40 26.62
C GLY A 210 -22.61 -3.59 27.50
N ARG A 211 -22.10 -4.80 27.18
CA ARG A 211 -22.28 -5.98 28.03
C ARG A 211 -21.51 -5.91 29.35
N ILE A 212 -20.34 -5.27 29.37
CA ILE A 212 -19.53 -5.12 30.58
C ILE A 212 -20.18 -4.11 31.54
N MET A 213 -20.76 -3.02 31.03
CA MET A 213 -21.48 -2.04 31.87
C MET A 213 -22.85 -2.51 32.33
N ALA A 214 -23.42 -3.54 31.70
CA ALA A 214 -24.70 -4.14 32.10
C ALA A 214 -24.53 -5.23 33.17
N LEU A 215 -23.30 -5.55 33.57
CA LEU A 215 -23.06 -6.37 34.76
C LEU A 215 -23.35 -5.50 35.98
N PRO A 216 -24.21 -5.94 36.91
CA PRO A 216 -24.44 -5.21 38.15
C PRO A 216 -23.09 -5.02 38.85
N ASP A 217 -22.85 -3.81 39.38
CA ASP A 217 -21.67 -3.49 40.18
C ASP A 217 -21.46 -4.63 41.18
N TYR A 218 -20.38 -5.37 40.98
CA TYR A 218 -19.97 -6.37 41.95
C TYR A 218 -19.44 -5.57 43.13
N ASP A 219 -20.28 -5.41 44.16
CA ASP A 219 -19.93 -4.78 45.43
C ASP A 219 -18.53 -5.28 45.83
N ALA A 220 -17.55 -4.39 45.71
CA ALA A 220 -16.21 -4.66 46.19
C ALA A 220 -16.33 -4.89 47.70
N PRO A 221 -15.78 -5.98 48.26
CA PRO A 221 -15.74 -6.14 49.70
C PRO A 221 -14.98 -4.94 50.28
N GLU A 222 -15.68 -4.14 51.10
CA GLU A 222 -15.06 -3.04 51.83
C GLU A 222 -13.89 -3.57 52.68
N PRO A 223 -12.76 -2.84 52.72
CA PRO A 223 -11.55 -3.24 53.44
C PRO A 223 -11.72 -3.24 54.97
#